data_AF-A0A2U9ICT5-F1
#
_entry.id   AF-A0A2U9ICT5-F1
#
_cell.length_a   1.000
_cell.length_b   1.000
_cell.length_c   1.000
_cell.angle_alpha   90.00
_cell.angle_beta   90.00
_cell.angle_gamma   90.00
#
_symmetry.space_group_name_H-M   'P 1'
#
loop_
_entity.id
_entity.type
_entity.pdbx_description
1 polymer ?
#
loop_
_entity_poly.entity_id
_entity_poly.type
_entity_poly.pdbx_seq_one_letter_code
_entity_poly.pdbx_strand_id
1 'polypeptide(L)'
;MKNENKGAYSLIKFLRFSLAFAALLNIAAHLYAVPAATPIATMYLDSEVALYIFVAMIYTFGLRMWYWPALLYSVLNISLFFISGITAVPGVTPQPLVGHIEFLQYSFGRAGSVIAWLYLIIVGYIAIKYDKGSKINDLLKES
;
A
#
# COMPACT_ATOMS: atom_id res chain seq x y z
N MET A 1 23.65 -25.62 24.33
CA MET A 1 24.03 -25.56 22.90
C MET A 1 23.28 -24.40 22.25
N LYS A 2 24.00 -23.37 21.78
CA LYS A 2 23.45 -22.21 21.07
C LYS A 2 22.94 -22.69 19.71
N ASN A 3 21.63 -22.64 19.48
CA ASN A 3 21.07 -22.84 18.16
C ASN A 3 21.34 -21.57 17.33
N GLU A 4 22.52 -21.53 16.71
CA GLU A 4 22.84 -20.58 15.66
C GLU A 4 22.01 -20.93 14.42
N ASN A 5 20.76 -20.46 14.36
CA ASN A 5 19.97 -20.45 13.13
C ASN A 5 20.57 -19.43 12.14
N LYS A 6 21.72 -19.78 11.58
CA LYS A 6 22.30 -19.17 10.38
C LYS A 6 21.45 -19.59 9.19
N GLY A 7 20.45 -18.78 8.85
CA GLY A 7 19.69 -18.92 7.60
C GLY A 7 18.16 -18.86 7.73
N ALA A 8 17.60 -18.92 8.93
CA ALA A 8 16.16 -18.74 9.09
C ALA A 8 15.80 -17.28 8.79
N TYR A 9 14.99 -17.03 7.75
CA TYR A 9 14.33 -15.75 7.57
C TYR A 9 13.65 -15.39 8.90
N SER A 10 14.14 -14.36 9.59
CA SER A 10 13.49 -13.93 10.82
C SER A 10 12.06 -13.54 10.48
N LEU A 11 11.10 -13.87 11.36
CA LEU A 11 9.68 -13.55 11.16
C LEU A 11 9.47 -12.08 10.78
N ILE A 12 10.31 -11.18 11.32
CA ILE A 12 10.32 -9.75 11.00
C ILE A 12 10.74 -9.48 9.55
N LYS A 13 11.76 -10.18 9.02
CA LYS A 13 12.16 -10.02 7.61
C LYS A 13 11.07 -10.50 6.67
N PHE A 14 10.39 -11.60 7.00
CA PHE A 14 9.24 -12.07 6.24
C PHE A 14 8.08 -11.07 6.30
N LEU A 15 7.78 -10.55 7.49
CA LEU A 15 6.75 -9.52 7.68
C LEU A 15 7.01 -8.29 6.81
N ARG A 16 8.23 -7.74 6.87
CA ARG A 16 8.66 -6.60 6.03
C ARG A 16 8.55 -6.90 4.54
N PHE A 17 9.04 -8.07 4.11
CA PHE A 17 8.94 -8.50 2.72
C PHE A 17 7.48 -8.61 2.27
N SER A 18 6.61 -9.19 3.08
CA SER A 18 5.19 -9.34 2.75
C SER A 18 4.47 -7.99 2.60
N LEU A 19 4.84 -7.00 3.42
CA LEU A 19 4.31 -5.65 3.34
C LEU A 19 4.83 -4.90 2.12
N ALA A 20 6.13 -5.00 1.84
CA ALA A 20 6.72 -4.45 0.62
C ALA A 20 6.09 -5.08 -0.63
N PHE A 21 5.91 -6.40 -0.62
CA PHE A 21 5.25 -7.12 -1.71
C PHE A 21 3.80 -6.68 -1.90
N ALA A 22 3.02 -6.50 -0.82
CA ALA A 22 1.66 -5.98 -0.92
C ALA A 22 1.62 -4.56 -1.54
N ALA A 23 2.58 -3.70 -1.19
CA ALA A 23 2.70 -2.39 -1.83
C ALA A 23 3.04 -2.49 -3.34
N LEU A 24 3.90 -3.43 -3.72
CA LEU A 24 4.21 -3.71 -5.14
C LEU A 24 3.02 -4.30 -5.90
N LEU A 25 2.24 -5.19 -5.27
CA LEU A 25 0.98 -5.67 -5.84
C LEU A 25 0.03 -4.51 -6.10
N ASN A 26 -0.02 -3.53 -5.20
CA ASN A 26 -0.84 -2.35 -5.41
C ASN A 26 -0.38 -1.54 -6.64
N ILE A 27 0.92 -1.33 -6.81
CA ILE A 27 1.48 -0.67 -8.01
C ILE A 27 1.11 -1.44 -9.28
N ALA A 28 1.33 -2.76 -9.29
CA ALA A 28 0.99 -3.58 -10.44
C ALA A 28 -0.50 -3.47 -10.79
N ALA A 29 -1.37 -3.52 -9.79
CA ALA A 29 -2.80 -3.30 -9.93
C ALA A 29 -3.14 -1.97 -10.63
N HIS A 30 -2.41 -0.89 -10.34
CA HIS A 30 -2.62 0.41 -10.98
C HIS A 30 -2.09 0.45 -12.41
N LEU A 31 -0.93 -0.17 -12.68
CA LEU A 31 -0.32 -0.21 -14.01
C LEU A 31 -1.09 -1.08 -15.01
N TYR A 32 -1.79 -2.11 -14.54
CA TYR A 32 -2.59 -3.00 -15.37
C TYR A 32 -4.09 -2.64 -15.39
N ALA A 33 -4.48 -1.51 -14.79
CA ALA A 33 -5.83 -0.97 -14.97
C ALA A 33 -5.97 -0.45 -16.41
N VAL A 34 -6.93 -0.98 -17.17
CA VAL A 34 -7.10 -0.66 -18.59
C VAL A 34 -7.54 0.80 -18.77
N PRO A 35 -6.83 1.63 -19.58
CA PRO A 35 -7.14 3.06 -19.75
C PRO A 35 -8.51 3.37 -20.37
N ALA A 36 -9.09 2.41 -21.09
CA ALA A 36 -10.31 2.61 -21.88
C ALA A 36 -11.58 2.78 -21.04
N ALA A 37 -11.52 2.59 -19.71
CA ALA A 37 -12.70 2.49 -18.85
C ALA A 37 -12.83 3.59 -17.78
N THR A 38 -11.95 4.61 -17.69
CA THR A 38 -11.82 5.35 -16.41
C THR A 38 -11.94 6.88 -16.47
N PRO A 39 -12.83 7.48 -15.65
CA PRO A 39 -12.87 8.92 -15.38
C PRO A 39 -11.99 9.35 -14.18
N ILE A 40 -11.09 8.51 -13.64
CA ILE A 40 -10.18 8.95 -12.56
C ILE A 40 -9.14 9.94 -13.10
N ALA A 41 -8.82 10.97 -12.32
CA ALA A 41 -7.75 11.90 -12.66
C ALA A 41 -6.42 11.15 -12.77
N THR A 42 -5.81 11.12 -13.95
CA THR A 42 -4.51 10.46 -14.21
C THR A 42 -3.43 10.87 -13.22
N MET A 43 -3.40 12.15 -12.84
CA MET A 43 -2.50 12.69 -11.82
C MET A 43 -2.64 11.99 -10.46
N TYR A 44 -3.85 11.59 -10.07
CA TYR A 44 -4.08 10.88 -8.81
C TYR A 44 -3.51 9.45 -8.86
N LEU A 45 -3.73 8.72 -9.95
CA LEU A 45 -3.13 7.39 -10.16
C LEU A 45 -1.60 7.42 -10.16
N ASP A 46 -1.00 8.40 -10.84
CA ASP A 46 0.47 8.58 -10.87
C ASP A 46 1.02 8.85 -9.46
N SER A 47 0.29 9.65 -8.67
CA SER A 47 0.65 9.92 -7.27
C SER A 47 0.49 8.67 -6.39
N GLU A 48 -0.53 7.84 -6.61
CA GLU A 48 -0.72 6.56 -5.90
C GLU A 48 0.46 5.62 -6.17
N VAL A 49 0.84 5.44 -7.44
CA VAL A 49 1.99 4.60 -7.81
C VAL A 49 3.28 5.09 -7.14
N ALA A 50 3.58 6.39 -7.22
CA ALA A 50 4.77 6.97 -6.61
C ALA A 50 4.80 6.76 -5.09
N LEU A 51 3.67 6.98 -4.41
CA LEU A 51 3.58 6.82 -2.96
C LEU A 51 3.69 5.36 -2.54
N TYR A 52 3.14 4.41 -3.30
CA TYR A 52 3.30 2.99 -2.99
C TYR A 52 4.70 2.44 -3.26
N ILE A 53 5.48 3.06 -4.17
CA ILE A 53 6.92 2.77 -4.29
C ILE A 53 7.62 3.16 -2.99
N PHE A 54 7.30 4.34 -2.45
CA PHE A 54 7.85 4.80 -1.18
C PHE A 54 7.42 3.89 -0.01
N VAL A 55 6.17 3.43 0.03
CA VAL A 55 5.69 2.44 1.02
C VAL A 55 6.48 1.14 0.93
N ALA A 56 6.74 0.64 -0.28
CA ALA A 56 7.56 -0.56 -0.47
C ALA A 56 8.99 -0.37 0.06
N MET A 57 9.58 0.80 -0.19
CA MET A 57 10.91 1.16 0.35
C MET A 57 10.90 1.23 1.88
N ILE A 58 9.89 1.88 2.49
CA ILE A 58 9.74 1.97 3.95
C ILE A 58 9.83 0.59 4.60
N TYR A 59 9.06 -0.38 4.10
CA TYR A 59 9.06 -1.72 4.68
C TYR A 59 10.32 -2.51 4.34
N THR A 60 10.86 -2.37 3.13
CA THR A 60 12.13 -3.02 2.72
C THR A 60 13.28 -2.59 3.62
N PHE A 61 13.45 -1.29 3.83
CA PHE A 61 14.50 -0.73 4.69
C PHE A 61 14.15 -0.78 6.17
N GLY A 62 12.92 -1.13 6.53
CA GLY A 62 12.44 -1.18 7.90
C GLY A 62 12.46 0.20 8.59
N LEU A 63 12.01 1.25 7.89
CA LEU A 63 11.99 2.63 8.37
C LEU A 63 10.81 2.84 9.34
N ARG A 64 10.99 2.47 10.61
CA ARG A 64 9.91 2.34 11.59
C ARG A 64 9.10 3.62 11.78
N MET A 65 9.75 4.79 11.79
CA MET A 65 9.04 6.07 11.96
C MET A 65 8.02 6.33 10.84
N TRP A 66 8.25 5.76 9.67
CA TRP A 66 7.40 5.94 8.48
C TRP A 66 6.32 4.86 8.34
N TYR A 67 6.25 3.87 9.25
CA TYR A 67 5.21 2.83 9.20
C TYR A 67 3.81 3.40 9.45
N TRP A 68 3.70 4.37 10.36
CA TRP A 68 2.43 5.05 10.63
C TRP A 68 1.92 5.85 9.41
N PRO A 69 2.74 6.73 8.80
CA PRO A 69 2.39 7.38 7.54
C PRO A 69 1.96 6.39 6.44
N ALA A 70 2.70 5.30 6.23
CA ALA A 70 2.36 4.28 5.23
C ALA A 70 0.99 3.62 5.48
N LEU A 71 0.69 3.33 6.76
CA LEU A 71 -0.60 2.77 7.16
C LEU A 71 -1.73 3.76 6.93
N LEU A 72 -1.57 5.02 7.38
CA LEU A 72 -2.58 6.07 7.20
C LEU A 72 -2.89 6.32 5.72
N TYR A 73 -1.87 6.29 4.87
CA TYR A 73 -2.06 6.41 3.43
C TYR A 73 -2.91 5.27 2.87
N SER A 74 -2.70 4.04 3.33
CA SER A 74 -3.53 2.89 2.93
C SER A 74 -4.97 3.00 3.42
N VAL A 75 -5.18 3.52 4.63
CA VAL A 75 -6.52 3.83 5.17
C VAL A 75 -7.21 4.92 4.34
N LEU A 76 -6.47 5.95 3.93
CA LEU A 76 -7.02 7.02 3.09
C LEU A 76 -7.48 6.47 1.74
N ASN A 77 -6.64 5.69 1.04
CA ASN A 77 -6.97 5.16 -0.28
C ASN A 77 -8.18 4.22 -0.26
N ILE A 78 -8.26 3.32 0.72
CA ILE A 78 -9.43 2.44 0.82
C ILE A 78 -10.70 3.23 1.17
N SER A 79 -10.58 4.31 1.95
CA SER A 79 -11.72 5.21 2.24
C SER A 79 -12.18 5.96 1.00
N LEU A 80 -11.24 6.54 0.24
CA LEU A 80 -11.53 7.23 -1.02
C LEU A 80 -12.15 6.29 -2.05
N PHE A 81 -11.70 5.03 -2.09
CA PHE A 81 -12.31 3.99 -2.91
C PHE A 81 -13.81 3.83 -2.58
N PHE A 82 -14.17 3.61 -1.32
CA PHE A 82 -15.58 3.45 -0.94
C PHE A 82 -16.41 4.73 -1.12
N ILE A 83 -15.85 5.90 -0.80
CA ILE A 83 -16.54 7.19 -0.99
C ILE A 83 -16.81 7.43 -2.48
N SER A 84 -15.83 7.17 -3.34
CA SER A 84 -15.98 7.32 -4.80
C SER A 84 -17.04 6.40 -5.41
N GLY A 85 -17.34 5.28 -4.74
CA GLY A 85 -18.45 4.40 -5.08
C GLY A 85 -19.84 4.95 -4.76
N ILE A 86 -19.95 6.08 -4.05
CA ILE A 86 -21.22 6.69 -3.62
C ILE A 86 -21.36 8.13 -4.17
N THR A 87 -20.26 8.89 -4.14
CA THR A 87 -20.24 10.31 -4.54
C THR A 87 -18.99 10.62 -5.36
N ALA A 88 -19.06 11.68 -6.17
CA ALA A 88 -17.86 12.24 -6.80
C ALA A 88 -16.88 12.74 -5.72
N VAL A 89 -15.60 12.57 -5.99
CA VAL A 89 -14.50 13.08 -5.16
C VAL A 89 -13.63 13.98 -6.02
N PRO A 90 -13.76 15.32 -5.93
CA PRO A 90 -12.97 16.24 -6.74
C PRO A 90 -11.47 15.96 -6.64
N GLY A 91 -10.79 15.90 -7.78
CA GLY A 91 -9.36 15.54 -7.86
C GLY A 91 -9.07 14.03 -7.86
N VAL A 92 -10.07 13.17 -7.63
CA VAL A 92 -9.96 11.70 -7.68
C VAL A 92 -10.93 11.14 -8.72
N THR A 93 -12.23 11.38 -8.56
CA THR A 93 -13.31 10.95 -9.46
C THR A 93 -14.28 12.12 -9.72
N PRO A 94 -14.49 12.53 -10.98
CA PRO A 94 -15.35 13.67 -11.33
C PRO A 94 -16.84 13.31 -11.29
N GLN A 95 -17.16 12.02 -11.27
CA GLN A 95 -18.52 11.48 -11.13
C GLN A 95 -18.51 10.30 -10.16
N PRO A 96 -19.62 10.04 -9.45
CA PRO A 96 -19.77 8.83 -8.65
C PRO A 96 -19.58 7.59 -9.54
N LEU A 97 -18.90 6.57 -9.03
CA LEU A 97 -18.68 5.33 -9.75
C LEU A 97 -19.91 4.38 -9.69
N VAL A 98 -21.10 4.92 -9.37
CA VAL A 98 -22.34 4.18 -9.14
C VAL A 98 -23.02 3.89 -10.47
N GLY A 99 -22.48 2.94 -11.24
CA GLY A 99 -23.04 2.59 -12.54
C GLY A 99 -22.25 1.49 -13.23
N HIS A 100 -22.84 0.31 -13.27
CA HIS A 100 -22.45 -0.86 -14.07
C HIS A 100 -21.28 -1.69 -13.54
N ILE A 101 -21.33 -2.96 -13.94
CA ILE A 101 -20.40 -4.08 -13.74
C ILE A 101 -18.92 -3.72 -13.97
N GLU A 102 -18.68 -2.55 -14.57
CA GLU A 102 -17.41 -1.84 -14.57
C GLU A 102 -16.83 -1.66 -13.16
N PHE A 103 -17.56 -1.41 -12.06
CA PHE A 103 -16.91 -1.27 -10.75
C PHE A 103 -16.07 -2.51 -10.31
N LEU A 104 -16.36 -3.69 -10.85
CA LEU A 104 -15.57 -4.93 -10.69
C LEU A 104 -14.65 -5.22 -11.91
N GLN A 105 -15.04 -4.89 -13.15
CA GLN A 105 -14.22 -5.09 -14.37
C GLN A 105 -13.14 -3.99 -14.59
N TYR A 106 -13.38 -2.78 -14.07
CA TYR A 106 -12.42 -1.74 -13.69
C TYR A 106 -11.36 -2.28 -12.72
N SER A 107 -11.65 -3.40 -12.05
CA SER A 107 -11.13 -3.74 -10.73
C SER A 107 -10.44 -5.10 -10.67
N PHE A 108 -9.93 -5.66 -11.78
CA PHE A 108 -8.84 -6.64 -11.60
C PHE A 108 -7.59 -5.94 -11.00
N GLY A 109 -7.35 -4.69 -11.41
CA GLY A 109 -6.42 -3.78 -10.77
C GLY A 109 -6.89 -3.37 -9.37
N ARG A 110 -7.97 -2.60 -9.25
CA ARG A 110 -8.37 -2.04 -7.95
C ARG A 110 -8.91 -3.04 -6.91
N ALA A 111 -9.48 -4.21 -7.24
CA ALA A 111 -9.83 -5.20 -6.23
C ALA A 111 -8.55 -5.85 -5.67
N GLY A 112 -7.53 -6.02 -6.52
CA GLY A 112 -6.17 -6.32 -6.10
C GLY A 112 -5.63 -5.25 -5.15
N SER A 113 -5.87 -3.97 -5.45
CA SER A 113 -5.55 -2.84 -4.57
C SER A 113 -6.30 -2.89 -3.23
N VAL A 114 -7.59 -3.22 -3.22
CA VAL A 114 -8.36 -3.33 -1.97
C VAL A 114 -7.79 -4.43 -1.07
N ILE A 115 -7.47 -5.60 -1.63
CA ILE A 115 -6.83 -6.69 -0.88
C ILE A 115 -5.46 -6.23 -0.36
N ALA A 116 -4.66 -5.57 -1.21
CA ALA A 116 -3.36 -5.04 -0.82
C ALA A 116 -3.47 -3.99 0.29
N TRP A 117 -4.41 -3.05 0.20
CA TRP A 117 -4.66 -2.03 1.22
C TRP A 117 -5.12 -2.64 2.54
N LEU A 118 -6.08 -3.57 2.51
CA LEU A 118 -6.51 -4.29 3.72
C LEU A 118 -5.34 -5.03 4.37
N TYR A 119 -4.53 -5.72 3.57
CA TYR A 119 -3.33 -6.40 4.07
C TYR A 119 -2.34 -5.40 4.69
N LEU A 120 -2.04 -4.30 4.00
CA LEU A 120 -1.15 -3.24 4.50
C LEU A 120 -1.67 -2.62 5.80
N ILE A 121 -2.98 -2.43 5.95
CA ILE A 121 -3.59 -1.90 7.16
C ILE A 121 -3.44 -2.88 8.32
N ILE A 122 -3.87 -4.14 8.14
CA ILE A 122 -3.87 -5.15 9.20
C ILE A 122 -2.44 -5.54 9.57
N VAL A 123 -1.64 -5.92 8.58
CA VAL A 123 -0.28 -6.42 8.79
C VAL A 123 0.69 -5.27 9.08
N GLY A 124 0.46 -4.08 8.52
CA GLY A 124 1.23 -2.89 8.87
C GLY A 124 1.01 -2.48 10.31
N TYR A 125 -0.22 -2.58 10.82
CA TYR A 125 -0.52 -2.36 12.23
C TYR A 125 0.22 -3.37 13.13
N ILE A 126 0.24 -4.64 12.74
CA ILE A 126 1.05 -5.68 13.42
C ILE A 126 2.53 -5.29 13.38
N ALA A 127 3.07 -4.88 12.23
CA ALA A 127 4.47 -4.48 12.10
C ALA A 127 4.82 -3.29 13.01
N ILE A 128 3.96 -2.29 13.15
CA ILE A 128 4.18 -1.17 14.08
C ILE A 128 4.41 -1.66 15.52
N LYS A 129 3.69 -2.71 15.95
CA LYS A 129 3.83 -3.27 17.29
C LYS A 129 5.11 -4.09 17.46
N TYR A 130 5.40 -4.99 16.51
CA TYR A 130 6.41 -6.03 16.70
C TYR A 130 7.77 -5.71 16.06
N ASP A 131 7.81 -4.88 15.02
CA ASP A 131 9.04 -4.58 14.30
C ASP A 131 9.77 -3.38 14.89
N LYS A 132 10.96 -3.61 15.47
CA LYS A 132 11.82 -2.55 16.05
C LYS A 132 12.45 -1.60 15.01
N GLY A 133 12.26 -1.86 13.72
CA GLY A 133 12.93 -1.10 12.65
C GLY A 133 14.34 -1.63 12.38
N SER A 134 14.99 -1.10 11.35
CA SER A 134 16.39 -1.39 11.03
C SER A 134 17.34 -0.41 11.72
N LYS A 135 18.64 -0.73 11.71
CA LYS A 135 19.70 0.18 12.18
C LYS A 135 19.81 1.46 11.36
N ILE A 136 19.22 1.52 10.16
CA ILE A 136 19.17 2.73 9.33
C ILE A 136 18.38 3.84 10.05
N ASN A 137 17.41 3.48 10.90
CA ASN A 137 16.66 4.47 11.68
C ASN A 137 17.52 5.24 12.67
N ASP A 138 18.66 4.70 13.11
CA ASP A 138 19.55 5.41 14.02
C ASP A 138 20.37 6.45 13.25
N LEU A 139 20.80 6.12 12.02
CA LEU A 139 21.47 7.05 11.11
C LEU A 139 20.58 8.25 10.73
N LEU A 140 19.27 8.02 10.57
CA LEU A 140 18.29 9.07 10.24
C LEU A 140 17.95 10.00 11.43
N LYS A 141 18.36 9.67 12.66
CA LYS A 141 18.15 10.53 13.83
C LYS A 141 19.33 11.47 14.09
N GLU A 142 20.50 11.14 13.55
CA GLU A 142 21.73 11.92 13.72
C GLU A 142 21.91 13.00 12.65
N SER A 143 21.09 12.96 11.58
CA SER A 143 20.97 13.98 10.53
C SER A 143 19.93 15.04 10.86
#